data_AF-A0A963Q4E3-F1
#
_entry.id   AF-A0A963Q4E3-F1
#
_cell.length_a   1.000
_cell.length_b   1.000
_cell.length_c   1.000
_cell.angle_alpha   90.00
_cell.angle_beta   90.00
_cell.angle_gamma   90.00
#
_symmetry.space_group_name_H-M   'P 1'
#
loop_
_entity.id
_entity.type
_entity.pdbx_description
1 polymer ?
#
loop_
_entity_poly.entity_id
_entity_poly.type
_entity_poly.pdbx_seq_one_letter_code
_entity_poly.pdbx_strand_id
1 'polypeptide(L)'
;MRAPIRVHITKFSAVPAKSPKESSAKQRRIKTRRSGVHGKGVFAVQPIPEGETIIEYVGEIISWKEAQRRHPHDPKDPNHTFYFHVDEKRVIDAKVDGNSSRWINHSCDPNCEADEVDGRVFIKALRNIAAGEELNYDYGLIIDEPYTKKLKAEYPCWCGSKSCRGTLLAPKRRGR
;
A
#
# COMPACT_ATOMS: atom_id res chain seq x y z
N MET A 1 27.66 12.67 3.29
CA MET A 1 26.86 11.89 4.25
C MET A 1 25.40 12.26 4.00
N ARG A 2 24.55 11.32 3.57
CA ARG A 2 23.14 11.62 3.23
C ARG A 2 22.34 11.76 4.53
N ALA A 3 21.61 12.87 4.66
CA ALA A 3 20.73 13.11 5.80
C ALA A 3 19.60 12.07 5.83
N PRO A 4 19.05 11.71 7.01
CA PRO A 4 17.91 10.82 7.11
C PRO A 4 16.68 11.46 6.48
N ILE A 5 16.07 10.77 5.52
CA ILE A 5 14.83 11.18 4.84
C ILE A 5 13.74 11.25 5.92
N ARG A 6 13.28 12.45 6.25
CA ARG A 6 12.07 12.63 7.06
C ARG A 6 10.87 12.46 6.13
N VAL A 7 9.91 11.65 6.56
CA VAL A 7 8.61 11.46 5.90
C VAL A 7 7.57 11.90 6.92
N HIS A 8 6.83 12.97 6.62
CA HIS A 8 5.69 13.42 7.41
C HIS A 8 4.44 13.40 6.52
N ILE A 9 3.36 12.77 7.00
CA ILE A 9 2.06 12.69 6.30
C ILE A 9 0.92 13.03 7.25
N THR A 10 0.03 13.87 6.73
CA THR A 10 -1.21 14.36 7.33
C THR A 10 -2.30 13.29 7.36
N LYS A 11 -2.97 13.16 8.51
CA LYS A 11 -4.16 12.31 8.79
C LYS A 11 -5.10 12.10 7.59
N PHE A 12 -5.38 10.83 7.31
CA PHE A 12 -6.48 10.38 6.45
C PHE A 12 -7.80 10.43 7.24
N SER A 13 -8.87 10.92 6.61
CA SER A 13 -10.21 10.95 7.22
C SER A 13 -10.87 9.59 7.08
N ALA A 14 -11.19 8.98 8.22
CA ALA A 14 -11.97 7.74 8.30
C ALA A 14 -13.41 7.97 7.84
N VAL A 15 -13.91 7.09 6.98
CA VAL A 15 -15.35 6.88 6.73
C VAL A 15 -15.69 5.53 7.36
N PRO A 16 -16.72 5.42 8.23
CA PRO A 16 -16.95 4.19 8.98
C PRO A 16 -17.38 3.04 8.06
N ALA A 17 -16.58 1.97 8.03
CA ALA A 17 -16.91 0.71 7.37
C ALA A 17 -17.80 -0.16 8.29
N LYS A 18 -18.86 -0.77 7.73
CA LYS A 18 -19.71 -1.74 8.43
C LYS A 18 -18.96 -3.05 8.68
N SER A 19 -19.12 -3.61 9.88
CA SER A 19 -18.46 -4.86 10.31
C SER A 19 -18.86 -6.07 9.45
N PRO A 20 -17.90 -6.92 9.00
CA PRO A 20 -18.23 -8.13 8.24
C PRO A 20 -18.75 -9.26 9.14
N LYS A 21 -19.81 -9.95 8.69
CA LYS A 21 -20.32 -11.20 9.28
C LYS A 21 -19.41 -12.38 8.88
N GLU A 22 -19.05 -13.23 9.84
CA GLU A 22 -18.30 -14.47 9.60
C GLU A 22 -19.18 -15.58 8.99
N SER A 23 -18.71 -16.26 7.94
CA SER A 23 -19.12 -17.66 7.66
C SER A 23 -18.19 -18.42 6.69
N SER A 24 -18.09 -19.73 7.00
CA SER A 24 -17.61 -20.92 6.26
C SER A 24 -16.18 -20.90 5.68
N ALA A 25 -15.55 -22.08 5.62
CA ALA A 25 -14.16 -22.26 5.21
C ALA A 25 -13.91 -21.60 3.83
N LYS A 26 -13.39 -20.37 3.86
CA LYS A 26 -13.34 -19.48 2.71
C LYS A 26 -12.50 -20.12 1.61
N GLN A 27 -13.14 -20.47 0.50
CA GLN A 27 -12.44 -20.65 -0.77
C GLN A 27 -11.50 -19.44 -0.96
N ARG A 28 -10.25 -19.69 -1.36
CA ARG A 28 -9.27 -18.63 -1.57
C ARG A 28 -9.87 -17.59 -2.51
N ARG A 29 -10.03 -16.34 -2.05
CA ARG A 29 -10.65 -15.26 -2.83
C ARG A 29 -9.64 -14.46 -3.65
N ILE A 30 -8.37 -14.60 -3.31
CA ILE A 30 -7.24 -13.93 -3.93
C ILE A 30 -6.10 -14.91 -4.15
N LYS A 31 -5.23 -14.59 -5.12
CA LYS A 31 -3.98 -15.31 -5.37
C LYS A 31 -2.85 -14.36 -5.75
N THR A 32 -1.64 -14.71 -5.34
CA THR A 32 -0.42 -14.01 -5.77
C THR A 32 0.08 -14.59 -7.08
N ARG A 33 0.38 -13.75 -8.07
CA ARG A 33 1.03 -14.15 -9.34
C ARG A 33 2.01 -13.05 -9.78
N ARG A 34 2.73 -13.26 -10.89
CA ARG A 34 3.54 -12.21 -11.51
C ARG A 34 2.62 -11.05 -11.95
N SER A 35 3.02 -9.83 -11.64
CA SER A 35 2.28 -8.63 -12.04
C SER A 35 2.83 -8.05 -13.34
N GLY A 36 1.97 -7.40 -14.11
CA GLY A 36 2.38 -6.54 -15.23
C GLY A 36 2.87 -5.16 -14.78
N VAL A 37 2.59 -4.76 -13.53
CA VAL A 37 2.99 -3.48 -12.95
C VAL A 37 4.41 -3.58 -12.37
N HIS A 38 4.62 -4.47 -11.40
CA HIS A 38 5.91 -4.68 -10.77
C HIS A 38 5.99 -6.04 -10.06
N GLY A 39 7.06 -6.81 -10.28
CA GLY A 39 7.33 -8.04 -9.54
C GLY A 39 6.15 -9.01 -9.44
N LYS A 40 5.56 -9.08 -8.24
CA LYS A 40 4.35 -9.87 -7.93
C LYS A 40 3.17 -8.94 -7.72
N GLY A 41 1.98 -9.47 -7.95
CA GLY A 41 0.69 -8.82 -7.71
C GLY A 41 -0.27 -9.77 -7.01
N VAL A 42 -1.31 -9.22 -6.38
CA VAL A 42 -2.42 -9.99 -5.83
C VAL A 42 -3.64 -9.80 -6.69
N PHE A 43 -4.36 -10.89 -6.98
CA PHE A 43 -5.45 -10.87 -7.94
C PHE A 43 -6.68 -11.54 -7.36
N ALA A 44 -7.85 -10.99 -7.67
CA ALA A 44 -9.11 -11.62 -7.37
C ALA A 44 -9.25 -12.93 -8.16
N VAL A 45 -9.71 -14.02 -7.52
CA VAL A 45 -10.02 -15.28 -8.23
C VAL A 45 -11.52 -15.52 -8.38
N GLN A 46 -12.32 -14.64 -7.80
CA GLN A 46 -13.76 -14.56 -7.93
C GLN A 46 -14.18 -13.08 -7.81
N PRO A 47 -15.41 -12.71 -8.18
CA PRO A 47 -15.90 -11.35 -7.96
C PRO A 47 -15.81 -10.93 -6.47
N ILE A 48 -15.41 -9.69 -6.23
CA ILE A 48 -15.35 -9.07 -4.90
C ILE A 48 -16.24 -7.82 -4.93
N PRO A 49 -17.35 -7.81 -4.18
CA PRO A 49 -18.20 -6.64 -4.01
C PRO A 49 -17.48 -5.40 -3.47
N GLU A 50 -17.97 -4.23 -3.88
CA GLU A 50 -17.60 -2.94 -3.29
C GLU A 50 -17.78 -2.94 -1.77
N GLY A 51 -16.86 -2.28 -1.07
CA GLY A 51 -16.90 -2.11 0.37
C GLY A 51 -16.43 -3.33 1.17
N GLU A 52 -16.12 -4.44 0.51
CA GLU A 52 -15.71 -5.65 1.21
C GLU A 52 -14.24 -5.62 1.65
N THR A 53 -13.99 -5.99 2.91
CA THR A 53 -12.63 -6.24 3.42
C THR A 53 -12.05 -7.53 2.83
N ILE A 54 -10.93 -7.40 2.13
CA ILE A 54 -10.32 -8.48 1.34
C ILE A 54 -9.25 -9.22 2.15
N ILE A 55 -8.30 -8.47 2.72
CA ILE A 55 -7.14 -9.01 3.44
C ILE A 55 -6.59 -7.94 4.39
N GLU A 56 -6.06 -8.37 5.54
CA GLU A 56 -5.29 -7.51 6.42
C GLU A 56 -3.84 -7.38 5.95
N TYR A 57 -3.31 -6.16 6.00
CA TYR A 57 -1.89 -5.89 5.82
C TYR A 57 -1.15 -6.19 7.13
N VAL A 58 -0.52 -7.37 7.21
CA VAL A 58 0.17 -7.85 8.41
C VAL A 58 1.67 -7.92 8.22
N GLY A 59 2.38 -7.86 9.35
CA GLY A 59 3.82 -7.97 9.48
C GLY A 59 4.23 -7.62 10.91
N GLU A 60 5.52 -7.54 11.17
CA GLU A 60 6.03 -7.10 12.47
C GLU A 60 5.75 -5.60 12.67
N ILE A 61 5.12 -5.23 13.80
CA ILE A 61 4.92 -3.82 14.16
C ILE A 61 6.16 -3.29 14.85
N ILE A 62 6.82 -2.32 14.22
CA ILE A 62 8.07 -1.71 14.68
C ILE A 62 7.93 -0.18 14.79
N SER A 63 8.91 0.46 15.44
CA SER A 63 8.98 1.93 15.47
C SER A 63 9.53 2.49 14.16
N TRP A 64 9.25 3.78 13.88
CA TRP A 64 9.85 4.47 12.73
C TRP A 64 11.40 4.49 12.77
N LYS A 65 12.00 4.57 13.97
CA LYS A 65 13.45 4.51 14.12
C LYS A 65 14.01 3.15 13.68
N GLU A 66 13.31 2.08 14.01
CA GLU A 66 13.68 0.73 13.63
C GLU A 66 13.49 0.48 12.13
N ALA A 67 12.40 0.99 11.54
CA ALA A 67 12.19 0.93 10.09
C ALA A 67 13.34 1.63 9.33
N GLN A 68 13.76 2.81 9.77
CA GLN A 68 14.92 3.50 9.19
C GLN A 68 16.22 2.72 9.36
N ARG A 69 16.43 2.06 10.51
CA ARG A 69 17.62 1.23 10.75
C ARG A 69 17.67 0.02 9.83
N ARG A 70 16.51 -0.58 9.53
CA ARG A 70 16.36 -1.74 8.63
C ARG A 70 16.36 -1.36 7.14
N HIS A 71 16.18 -0.08 6.83
CA HIS A 71 16.17 0.42 5.46
C HIS A 71 17.59 0.69 4.93
N PRO A 72 17.90 0.31 3.69
CA PRO A 72 17.04 -0.45 2.77
C PRO A 72 17.03 -1.94 3.09
N HIS A 73 15.90 -2.60 2.79
CA HIS A 73 15.84 -4.06 2.88
C HIS A 73 16.69 -4.78 1.83
N ASP A 74 16.83 -4.17 0.65
CA ASP A 74 17.72 -4.58 -0.42
C ASP A 74 18.52 -3.35 -0.88
N PRO A 75 19.84 -3.29 -0.65
CA PRO A 75 20.68 -2.18 -1.12
C PRO A 75 20.68 -1.98 -2.63
N LYS A 76 20.34 -3.01 -3.42
CA LYS A 76 20.25 -2.92 -4.89
C LYS A 76 18.93 -2.32 -5.37
N ASP A 77 17.90 -2.35 -4.53
CA ASP A 77 16.58 -1.78 -4.78
C ASP A 77 16.06 -1.07 -3.53
N PRO A 78 16.71 0.05 -3.14
CA PRO A 78 16.50 0.64 -1.83
C PRO A 78 15.09 1.21 -1.64
N ASN A 79 14.43 1.61 -2.73
CA ASN A 79 13.10 2.22 -2.67
C ASN A 79 11.97 1.20 -2.62
N HIS A 80 12.25 -0.07 -2.84
CA HIS A 80 11.28 -1.15 -2.70
C HIS A 80 11.23 -1.63 -1.24
N THR A 81 10.15 -1.26 -0.57
CA THR A 81 9.93 -1.60 0.84
C THR A 81 8.55 -2.23 1.04
N PHE A 82 8.38 -2.94 2.16
CA PHE A 82 7.10 -3.48 2.60
C PHE A 82 6.59 -2.77 3.86
N TYR A 83 7.04 -1.53 4.07
CA TYR A 83 6.65 -0.71 5.20
C TYR A 83 5.26 -0.11 4.98
N PHE A 84 4.41 -0.21 6.00
CA PHE A 84 3.10 0.43 6.02
C PHE A 84 2.95 1.22 7.32
N HIS A 85 2.73 2.54 7.23
CA HIS A 85 2.49 3.36 8.41
C HIS A 85 1.11 3.08 8.99
N VAL A 86 1.06 2.66 10.25
CA VAL A 86 -0.20 2.55 11.00
C VAL A 86 -0.55 3.91 11.58
N ASP A 87 0.43 4.56 12.21
CA ASP A 87 0.32 5.91 12.77
C ASP A 87 1.69 6.60 12.78
N GLU A 88 1.80 7.72 13.50
CA GLU A 88 3.03 8.53 13.60
C GLU A 88 4.21 7.79 14.27
N LYS A 89 3.94 6.73 15.04
CA LYS A 89 4.94 6.01 15.85
C LYS A 89 5.18 4.58 15.34
N ARG A 90 4.15 3.96 14.77
CA ARG A 90 4.13 2.53 14.41
C ARG A 90 4.14 2.33 12.91
N VAL A 91 4.97 1.38 12.48
CA VAL A 91 5.11 0.93 11.11
C VAL A 91 5.02 -0.59 11.09
N ILE A 92 4.27 -1.15 10.16
CA ILE A 92 4.27 -2.58 9.85
C ILE A 92 5.42 -2.86 8.89
N ASP A 93 6.32 -3.76 9.23
CA ASP A 93 7.31 -4.35 8.33
C ASP A 93 6.79 -5.69 7.81
N ALA A 94 6.15 -5.71 6.65
CA ALA A 94 5.60 -6.95 6.09
C ALA A 94 6.64 -7.86 5.42
N LYS A 95 7.94 -7.50 5.47
CA LYS A 95 9.01 -8.44 5.14
C LYS A 95 9.14 -9.53 6.21
N VAL A 96 8.84 -9.19 7.47
CA VAL A 96 8.85 -10.10 8.62
C VAL A 96 7.42 -10.50 8.94
N ASP A 97 7.13 -11.80 8.94
CA ASP A 97 5.81 -12.38 9.25
C ASP A 97 4.61 -11.82 8.47
N GLY A 98 4.87 -11.21 7.30
CA GLY A 98 3.82 -10.69 6.44
C GLY A 98 3.13 -11.76 5.59
N ASN A 99 1.93 -11.42 5.11
CA ASN A 99 1.13 -12.29 4.24
C ASN A 99 1.16 -11.83 2.76
N SER A 100 0.18 -12.24 1.95
CA SER A 100 0.14 -11.88 0.52
C SER A 100 -0.13 -10.39 0.24
N SER A 101 -0.68 -9.64 1.20
CA SER A 101 -1.01 -8.21 1.06
C SER A 101 0.19 -7.34 0.67
N ARG A 102 1.41 -7.70 1.08
CA ARG A 102 2.65 -6.99 0.72
C ARG A 102 2.95 -6.95 -0.78
N TRP A 103 2.29 -7.81 -1.56
CA TRP A 103 2.43 -7.85 -3.01
C TRP A 103 1.33 -7.08 -3.74
N ILE A 104 0.42 -6.40 -3.03
CA ILE A 104 -0.60 -5.57 -3.67
C ILE A 104 0.08 -4.29 -4.17
N ASN A 105 0.02 -4.06 -5.48
CA ASN A 105 0.74 -2.97 -6.13
C ASN A 105 0.03 -1.62 -6.01
N HIS A 106 0.78 -0.57 -6.35
CA HIS A 106 0.24 0.78 -6.48
C HIS A 106 -0.59 0.94 -7.76
N SER A 107 -1.69 1.69 -7.67
CA SER A 107 -2.33 2.34 -8.82
C SER A 107 -2.69 3.79 -8.51
N CYS A 108 -2.56 4.67 -9.51
CA CYS A 108 -3.07 6.04 -9.44
C CYS A 108 -4.60 6.12 -9.65
N ASP A 109 -5.20 5.05 -10.17
CA ASP A 109 -6.65 4.86 -10.28
C ASP A 109 -6.99 3.50 -9.64
N PRO A 110 -7.06 3.44 -8.30
CA PRO A 110 -7.06 2.18 -7.58
C PRO A 110 -8.44 1.52 -7.52
N ASN A 111 -8.46 0.19 -7.34
CA ASN A 111 -9.70 -0.56 -7.04
C ASN A 111 -9.84 -0.95 -5.56
N CYS A 112 -8.82 -0.70 -4.74
CA CYS A 112 -8.85 -0.90 -3.30
C CYS A 112 -8.35 0.35 -2.54
N GLU A 113 -8.73 0.43 -1.27
CA GLU A 113 -8.18 1.36 -0.28
C GLU A 113 -7.58 0.61 0.90
N ALA A 114 -6.71 1.29 1.64
CA ALA A 114 -6.27 0.84 2.95
C ALA A 114 -7.12 1.54 4.02
N ASP A 115 -7.74 0.75 4.89
CA ASP A 115 -8.62 1.17 5.97
C ASP A 115 -7.96 0.81 7.31
N GLU A 116 -7.72 1.81 8.16
CA GLU A 116 -7.12 1.62 9.47
C GLU A 116 -8.22 1.50 10.53
N VAL A 117 -8.23 0.38 11.25
CA VAL A 117 -9.21 0.09 12.30
C VAL A 117 -8.46 -0.46 13.52
N ASP A 118 -8.53 0.28 14.62
CA ASP A 118 -7.96 -0.10 15.93
C ASP A 118 -6.46 -0.47 15.86
N GLY A 119 -5.68 0.27 15.07
CA GLY A 119 -4.25 0.06 14.89
C GLY A 119 -3.88 -1.08 13.94
N ARG A 120 -4.84 -1.57 13.16
CA ARG A 120 -4.65 -2.61 12.13
C ARG A 120 -5.05 -2.07 10.77
N VAL A 121 -4.37 -2.53 9.72
CA VAL A 121 -4.59 -2.03 8.36
C VAL A 121 -5.26 -3.11 7.53
N PHE A 122 -6.40 -2.80 6.93
CA PHE A 122 -7.17 -3.69 6.10
C PHE A 122 -7.25 -3.16 4.67
N ILE A 123 -7.15 -4.04 3.68
CA ILE A 123 -7.37 -3.70 2.29
C ILE A 123 -8.83 -3.98 1.94
N LYS A 124 -9.53 -2.97 1.45
CA LYS A 124 -10.96 -2.97 1.18
C LYS A 124 -11.25 -2.57 -0.26
N ALA A 125 -12.27 -3.18 -0.87
CA ALA A 125 -12.65 -2.87 -2.24
C ALA A 125 -13.34 -1.48 -2.33
N LEU A 126 -12.88 -0.62 -3.25
CA LEU A 126 -13.48 0.69 -3.54
C LEU A 126 -14.64 0.62 -4.54
N ARG A 127 -14.71 -0.48 -5.29
CA ARG A 127 -15.74 -0.79 -6.28
C ARG A 127 -15.89 -2.29 -6.40
N ASN A 128 -16.86 -2.76 -7.17
CA ASN A 128 -16.91 -4.16 -7.58
C ASN A 128 -15.64 -4.51 -8.38
N ILE A 129 -14.99 -5.63 -8.02
CA ILE A 129 -13.78 -6.16 -8.65
C ILE A 129 -14.12 -7.50 -9.30
N ALA A 130 -13.89 -7.64 -10.59
CA ALA A 130 -14.11 -8.87 -11.33
C ALA A 130 -13.02 -9.91 -11.05
N ALA A 131 -13.35 -11.19 -11.24
CA ALA A 131 -12.37 -12.26 -11.19
C ALA A 131 -11.24 -12.01 -12.21
N GLY A 132 -9.99 -12.17 -11.78
CA GLY A 132 -8.81 -11.96 -12.61
C GLY A 132 -8.24 -10.54 -12.57
N GLU A 133 -8.96 -9.55 -12.04
CA GLU A 133 -8.41 -8.20 -11.84
C GLU A 133 -7.28 -8.21 -10.79
N GLU A 134 -6.26 -7.37 -11.01
CA GLU A 134 -5.21 -7.10 -10.01
C GLU A 134 -5.75 -6.17 -8.95
N LEU A 135 -5.56 -6.50 -7.68
CA LEU A 135 -5.83 -5.60 -6.57
C LEU A 135 -4.73 -4.56 -6.50
N ASN A 136 -5.11 -3.31 -6.28
CA ASN A 136 -4.18 -2.20 -6.17
C ASN A 136 -4.78 -1.07 -5.33
N TYR A 137 -3.93 -0.30 -4.64
CA TYR A 137 -4.33 0.89 -3.88
C TYR A 137 -3.35 2.05 -4.13
N ASP A 138 -3.74 3.28 -3.80
CA ASP A 138 -2.76 4.39 -3.78
C ASP A 138 -1.88 4.23 -2.54
N TYR A 139 -0.57 4.08 -2.73
CA TYR A 139 0.38 3.92 -1.62
C TYR A 139 0.44 5.13 -0.69
N GLY A 140 -0.03 6.31 -1.15
CA GLY A 140 0.02 7.51 -0.32
C GLY A 140 1.45 7.93 0.04
N LEU A 141 2.46 7.51 -0.74
CA LEU A 141 3.87 7.74 -0.43
C LEU A 141 4.19 9.24 -0.52
N ILE A 142 4.50 9.87 0.60
CA ILE A 142 4.95 11.26 0.63
C ILE A 142 6.38 11.29 1.15
N ILE A 143 7.17 12.21 0.61
CA ILE A 143 8.52 12.48 1.08
C ILE A 143 8.57 13.95 1.52
N ASP A 144 9.17 14.22 2.68
CA ASP A 144 9.31 15.58 3.21
C ASP A 144 10.48 16.35 2.56
N GLU A 145 10.55 16.27 1.24
CA GLU A 145 11.51 16.99 0.40
C GLU A 145 10.77 17.65 -0.77
N PRO A 146 11.29 18.74 -1.36
CA PRO A 146 10.73 19.29 -2.59
C PRO A 146 10.68 18.24 -3.70
N TYR A 147 9.52 18.11 -4.36
CA TYR A 147 9.33 17.14 -5.44
C TYR A 147 9.99 17.61 -6.73
N THR A 148 11.32 17.46 -6.79
CA THR A 148 12.11 17.71 -8.00
C THR A 148 11.85 16.64 -9.07
N LYS A 149 12.18 16.95 -10.33
CA LYS A 149 12.12 15.94 -11.41
C LYS A 149 12.98 14.71 -11.10
N LYS A 150 14.15 14.94 -10.49
CA LYS A 150 15.06 13.87 -10.05
C LYS A 150 14.40 12.97 -9.01
N LEU A 151 13.85 13.55 -7.94
CA LEU A 151 13.19 12.78 -6.88
C LEU A 151 12.02 11.95 -7.44
N LYS A 152 11.17 12.55 -8.30
CA LYS A 152 10.08 11.81 -8.94
C LYS A 152 10.57 10.64 -9.79
N ALA A 153 11.71 10.78 -10.46
CA ALA A 153 12.33 9.72 -11.26
C ALA A 153 12.91 8.58 -10.42
N GLU A 154 13.21 8.80 -9.13
CA GLU A 154 13.63 7.75 -8.19
C GLU A 154 12.46 6.88 -7.71
N TYR A 155 11.22 7.37 -7.89
CA TYR A 155 9.98 6.67 -7.55
C TYR A 155 9.04 6.62 -8.76
N PRO A 156 9.42 5.96 -9.87
CA PRO A 156 8.57 5.91 -11.07
C PRO A 156 7.31 5.09 -10.83
N CYS A 157 6.18 5.49 -11.41
CA CYS A 157 4.95 4.70 -11.38
C CYS A 157 4.71 4.01 -12.72
N TRP A 158 4.41 2.71 -12.66
CA TRP A 158 4.13 1.86 -13.82
C TRP A 158 2.72 1.26 -13.81
N CYS A 159 1.77 1.87 -13.08
CA CYS A 159 0.44 1.29 -12.89
C CYS A 159 -0.41 1.16 -14.17
N GLY A 160 -0.02 1.83 -15.26
CA GLY A 160 -0.72 1.75 -16.55
C GLY A 160 -2.05 2.52 -16.62
N SER A 161 -2.49 3.18 -15.54
CA SER A 161 -3.70 4.01 -15.55
C SER A 161 -3.57 5.19 -16.52
N LYS A 162 -4.68 5.55 -17.18
CA LYS A 162 -4.78 6.75 -18.03
C LYS A 162 -4.55 8.05 -17.25
N SER A 163 -4.85 8.06 -15.95
CA SER A 163 -4.62 9.18 -15.03
C SER A 163 -3.34 9.02 -14.21
N CYS A 164 -2.41 8.16 -14.64
CA CYS A 164 -1.15 7.93 -13.94
C CYS A 164 -0.38 9.23 -13.72
N ARG A 165 0.03 9.48 -12.46
CA ARG A 165 0.81 10.67 -12.09
C ARG A 165 2.30 10.58 -12.46
N GLY A 166 2.73 9.45 -13.03
CA GLY A 166 4.12 9.18 -13.44
C GLY A 166 5.09 8.88 -12.29
N THR A 167 4.66 8.93 -11.04
CA THR A 167 5.48 8.67 -9.86
C THR A 167 4.67 8.01 -8.74
N LEU A 168 5.30 7.17 -7.91
CA LEU A 168 4.67 6.63 -6.71
C LEU A 168 4.40 7.70 -5.65
N LEU A 169 5.01 8.89 -5.77
CA LEU A 169 4.82 9.98 -4.81
C LEU A 169 3.42 10.57 -4.89
N ALA A 170 2.70 10.50 -3.78
CA ALA A 170 1.40 11.12 -3.61
C ALA A 170 1.52 12.65 -3.68
N PRO A 171 0.55 13.34 -4.32
CA PRO A 171 0.52 14.80 -4.34
C PRO A 171 0.61 15.35 -2.93
N LYS A 172 1.49 16.33 -2.69
CA LYS A 172 1.46 17.08 -1.43
C LYS A 172 0.10 17.77 -1.34
N ARG A 173 -0.64 17.55 -0.26
CA ARG A 173 -1.86 18.33 -0.01
C ARG A 173 -1.45 19.80 -0.02
N ARG A 174 -2.04 20.61 -0.91
CA ARG A 174 -1.92 22.07 -0.80
C ARG A 174 -2.48 22.41 0.58
N GLY A 175 -1.65 23.00 1.44
CA GLY A 175 -2.11 23.50 2.72
C GLY A 175 -3.36 24.36 2.50
N ARG A 176 -4.41 24.08 3.27
CA ARG A 176 -5.46 25.08 3.48
C ARG A 176 -4.88 26.21 4.31
#